data_AF-A0A2S7AJ84-F1
#
_entry.id   AF-A0A2S7AJ84-F1
#
_cell.length_a   1.000
_cell.length_b   1.000
_cell.length_c   1.000
_cell.angle_alpha   90.00
_cell.angle_beta   90.00
_cell.angle_gamma   90.00
#
_symmetry.space_group_name_H-M   'P 1'
#
loop_
_entity.id
_entity.type
_entity.pdbx_description
1 polymer ?
#
loop_
_entity_poly.entity_id
_entity_poly.type
_entity_poly.pdbx_seq_one_letter_code
_entity_poly.pdbx_strand_id
1 'polypeptide(L)'
;MRAWRVMAVAGLIIFSHSASAAGRLNVKIEQAVKSVSSDKPVSNEQGETGIRVVAVNLGDQDIEVVDQSFPKTNRSGLLMNNVFRVLADDGSEAPYFGIYVNMEGAPEDVYVKVGPKQKKAVDVNIQLNYRLKPGQHYTVSLRSPSLYLNRPKLAFKNASRDSLRASWLEASSNDVRIFAGKQLDAGLTSPEKRLRKTIESEFASCSAAQVQHVEKNVIPQSTAIAYETLTEYGQQTKVQTFDVPPYVDMWFEPTARFTTWFGVHGDPDDYLPDDQFNDNMVFATWYRLTSDSANPKPPVSITCQCDPVENNVSPNALAWVSPGMLYQVNLCPRFFESPPFPTVYDESSQVGTFLHEITHFSDEIVDGTIDAPSGYTYAGTKALAGNRALAVRNAQSYKFYYLNLDFN
;
A
#
# COMPACT_ATOMS: atom_id res chain seq x y z
N MET A 1 12.04 -83.79 -36.82
CA MET A 1 11.31 -82.92 -35.88
C MET A 1 12.30 -81.99 -35.20
N ARG A 2 12.40 -80.73 -35.67
CA ARG A 2 13.22 -79.67 -35.06
C ARG A 2 12.28 -78.48 -34.84
N ALA A 3 12.10 -78.08 -33.59
CA ALA A 3 11.39 -76.86 -33.22
C ALA A 3 12.42 -75.84 -32.74
N TRP A 4 12.59 -74.76 -33.48
CA TRP A 4 13.29 -73.56 -33.03
C TRP A 4 12.26 -72.57 -32.49
N ARG A 5 12.40 -72.21 -31.22
CA ARG A 5 11.66 -71.11 -30.59
C ARG A 5 12.44 -69.82 -30.83
N VAL A 6 11.84 -68.88 -31.55
CA VAL A 6 12.31 -67.49 -31.62
C VAL A 6 11.66 -66.75 -30.47
N MET A 7 12.46 -66.28 -29.50
CA MET A 7 12.02 -65.32 -28.49
C MET A 7 12.15 -63.91 -29.06
N ALA A 8 11.03 -63.21 -29.18
CA ALA A 8 11.00 -61.77 -29.43
C ALA A 8 11.12 -61.02 -28.09
N VAL A 9 12.19 -60.24 -27.94
CA VAL A 9 12.35 -59.29 -26.83
C VAL A 9 11.69 -57.98 -27.23
N ALA A 10 10.55 -57.66 -26.64
CA ALA A 10 9.94 -56.34 -26.75
C ALA A 10 10.62 -55.39 -25.74
N GLY A 11 11.47 -54.50 -26.25
CA GLY A 11 12.06 -53.41 -25.47
C GLY A 11 11.02 -52.33 -25.19
N LEU A 12 10.61 -52.20 -23.93
CA LEU A 12 9.76 -51.10 -23.45
C LEU A 12 10.64 -49.86 -23.26
N ILE A 13 10.61 -48.95 -24.24
CA ILE A 13 11.17 -47.60 -24.10
C ILE A 13 10.19 -46.80 -23.24
N ILE A 14 10.49 -46.70 -21.94
CA ILE A 14 9.80 -45.78 -21.04
C ILE A 14 10.32 -44.38 -21.36
N PHE A 15 9.61 -43.63 -22.19
CA PHE A 15 9.76 -42.17 -22.26
C PHE A 15 9.23 -41.61 -20.94
N SER A 16 10.09 -41.51 -19.93
CA SER A 16 9.86 -40.69 -18.75
C SER A 16 9.83 -39.23 -19.19
N HIS A 17 8.67 -38.78 -19.67
CA HIS A 17 8.34 -37.37 -19.69
C HIS A 17 8.31 -36.95 -18.23
N SER A 18 9.36 -36.28 -17.75
CA SER A 18 9.32 -35.56 -16.50
C SER A 18 8.15 -34.58 -16.61
N ALA A 19 7.03 -34.91 -15.96
CA ALA A 19 5.90 -34.01 -15.88
C ALA A 19 6.37 -32.79 -15.10
N SER A 20 6.70 -31.71 -15.80
CA SER A 20 7.09 -30.45 -15.19
C SER A 20 5.85 -29.85 -14.53
N ALA A 21 5.86 -29.79 -13.21
CA ALA A 21 4.83 -29.13 -12.43
C ALA A 21 5.00 -27.62 -12.54
N ALA A 22 3.95 -26.95 -13.04
CA ALA A 22 3.88 -25.49 -13.10
C ALA A 22 4.33 -24.86 -11.78
N GLY A 23 4.98 -23.69 -11.87
CA GLY A 23 5.47 -22.97 -10.71
C GLY A 23 4.35 -22.65 -9.73
N ARG A 24 4.60 -22.88 -8.43
CA ARG A 24 3.60 -22.67 -7.37
C ARG A 24 4.22 -21.92 -6.21
N LEU A 25 3.77 -20.70 -5.97
CA LEU A 25 4.22 -19.90 -4.84
C LEU A 25 3.46 -20.32 -3.58
N ASN A 26 4.20 -20.50 -2.48
CA ASN A 26 3.63 -20.65 -1.14
C ASN A 26 4.23 -19.58 -0.24
N VAL A 27 3.37 -18.77 0.38
CA VAL A 27 3.78 -17.72 1.33
C VAL A 27 3.44 -18.16 2.75
N LYS A 28 4.37 -17.97 3.68
CA LYS A 28 4.15 -18.20 5.12
C LYS A 28 4.62 -17.02 5.93
N ILE A 29 3.93 -16.74 7.03
CA ILE A 29 4.41 -15.86 8.09
C ILE A 29 4.85 -16.74 9.25
N GLU A 30 6.11 -16.59 9.65
CA GLU A 30 6.71 -17.30 10.76
C GLU A 30 7.07 -16.29 11.85
N GLN A 31 6.92 -16.65 13.13
CA GLN A 31 7.46 -15.83 14.20
C GLN A 31 8.98 -15.90 14.11
N ALA A 32 9.65 -14.74 14.06
CA ALA A 32 11.11 -14.72 14.03
C ALA A 32 11.60 -15.11 15.41
N VAL A 33 12.08 -16.35 15.56
CA VAL A 33 12.74 -16.79 16.79
C VAL A 33 13.94 -15.88 16.99
N LYS A 34 13.98 -15.18 18.13
CA LYS A 34 15.15 -14.40 18.52
C LYS A 34 16.40 -15.27 18.41
N SER A 35 17.37 -14.83 17.62
CA SER A 35 18.77 -15.22 17.82
C SER A 35 19.25 -14.57 19.12
N VAL A 36 18.88 -15.14 20.27
CA VAL A 36 19.57 -14.87 21.52
C VAL A 36 20.33 -16.14 21.86
N SER A 37 21.64 -16.08 21.67
CA SER A 37 22.61 -17.08 22.10
C SER A 37 22.69 -17.13 23.63
N SER A 38 21.61 -17.50 24.31
CA SER A 38 21.66 -17.80 25.73
C SER A 38 20.56 -18.80 26.11
N ASP A 39 20.98 -19.91 26.71
CA ASP A 39 20.17 -20.99 27.29
C ASP A 39 19.30 -20.53 28.48
N LYS A 40 18.51 -19.47 28.32
CA LYS A 40 17.52 -19.05 29.32
C LYS A 40 16.14 -18.95 28.68
N PRO A 41 15.09 -19.45 29.36
CA PRO A 41 13.73 -19.35 28.86
C PRO A 41 13.37 -17.87 28.68
N VAL A 42 12.84 -17.53 27.51
CA VAL A 42 12.34 -16.20 27.18
C VAL A 42 11.20 -15.90 28.16
N SER A 43 11.42 -14.93 29.05
CA SER A 43 10.35 -14.42 29.91
C SER A 43 9.36 -13.61 29.07
N ASN A 44 8.07 -13.67 29.42
CA ASN A 44 6.99 -12.83 28.85
C ASN A 44 7.22 -11.31 29.02
N GLU A 45 8.41 -10.88 29.47
CA GLU A 45 8.79 -9.47 29.57
C GLU A 45 9.46 -8.96 28.29
N GLN A 46 10.03 -9.84 27.47
CA GLN A 46 10.69 -9.48 26.24
C GLN A 46 9.72 -9.58 25.06
N GLY A 47 9.45 -8.46 24.38
CA GLY A 47 8.57 -8.46 23.20
C GLY A 47 9.01 -9.44 22.10
N GLU A 48 8.04 -10.11 21.49
CA GLU A 48 8.20 -11.09 20.41
C GLU A 48 7.54 -10.58 19.13
N THR A 49 7.91 -9.38 18.71
CA THR A 49 7.28 -8.65 17.60
C THR A 49 7.99 -8.85 16.26
N GLY A 50 9.06 -9.66 16.23
CA GLY A 50 9.74 -10.04 15.01
C GLY A 50 8.98 -11.15 14.28
N ILE A 51 8.76 -10.95 12.98
CA ILE A 51 8.20 -11.97 12.08
C ILE A 51 9.11 -12.13 10.86
N ARG A 52 8.99 -13.27 10.19
CA ARG A 52 9.62 -13.56 8.90
C ARG A 52 8.54 -13.96 7.90
N VAL A 53 8.47 -13.26 6.78
CA VAL A 53 7.61 -13.67 5.65
C VAL A 53 8.46 -14.43 4.66
N VAL A 54 8.06 -15.67 4.34
CA VAL A 54 8.80 -16.57 3.45
C VAL A 54 7.94 -16.95 2.25
N ALA A 55 8.38 -16.55 1.06
CA ALA A 55 7.86 -16.99 -0.23
C ALA A 55 8.73 -18.14 -0.76
N VAL A 56 8.12 -19.31 -1.01
CA VAL A 56 8.82 -20.49 -1.53
C VAL A 56 8.17 -20.94 -2.84
N ASN A 57 8.99 -21.16 -3.86
CA ASN A 57 8.53 -21.83 -5.07
C ASN A 57 8.52 -23.35 -4.87
N LEU A 58 7.32 -23.93 -4.75
CA LEU A 58 7.14 -25.37 -4.58
C LEU A 58 7.16 -26.15 -5.90
N GLY A 59 7.11 -25.47 -7.05
CA GLY A 59 7.14 -26.10 -8.37
C GLY A 59 8.55 -26.45 -8.86
N ASP A 60 8.65 -26.87 -10.11
CA ASP A 60 9.92 -27.19 -10.79
C ASP A 60 10.28 -26.21 -11.92
N GLN A 61 9.42 -25.21 -12.17
CA GLN A 61 9.70 -24.08 -13.06
C GLN A 61 10.00 -22.82 -12.27
N ASP A 62 10.79 -21.93 -12.87
CA ASP A 62 10.96 -20.56 -12.38
C ASP A 62 9.60 -19.85 -12.27
N ILE A 63 9.39 -19.11 -11.19
CA ILE A 63 8.26 -18.19 -11.05
C ILE A 63 8.75 -16.75 -10.95
N GLU A 64 7.84 -15.82 -11.16
CA GLU A 64 8.09 -14.39 -11.07
C GLU A 64 7.08 -13.74 -10.14
N VAL A 65 7.54 -13.27 -8.98
CA VAL A 65 6.70 -12.60 -7.97
C VAL A 65 6.62 -11.12 -8.30
N VAL A 66 5.41 -10.55 -8.34
CA VAL A 66 5.20 -9.11 -8.52
C VAL A 66 5.80 -8.40 -7.31
N ASP A 67 6.86 -7.63 -7.53
CA ASP A 67 7.71 -7.15 -6.45
C ASP A 67 7.00 -6.18 -5.50
N GLN A 68 5.97 -5.49 -5.97
CA GLN A 68 5.14 -4.60 -5.14
C GLN A 68 4.10 -5.33 -4.29
N SER A 69 3.81 -6.61 -4.58
CA SER A 69 2.84 -7.43 -3.83
C SER A 69 3.46 -8.23 -2.68
N PHE A 70 4.78 -8.13 -2.51
CA PHE A 70 5.53 -8.82 -1.46
C PHE A 70 6.10 -7.81 -0.45
N PRO A 71 6.05 -8.09 0.87
CA PRO A 71 6.56 -7.16 1.88
C PRO A 71 8.04 -6.79 1.66
N LYS A 72 8.35 -5.52 1.90
CA LYS A 72 9.71 -4.97 1.80
C LYS A 72 9.97 -3.97 2.90
N THR A 73 11.23 -3.94 3.34
CA THR A 73 11.71 -2.94 4.28
C THR A 73 12.81 -2.09 3.67
N ASN A 74 12.90 -0.84 4.11
CA ASN A 74 14.10 -0.03 3.91
C ASN A 74 15.28 -0.55 4.76
N ARG A 75 16.45 0.11 4.65
CA ARG A 75 17.63 -0.25 5.47
C ARG A 75 17.42 -0.08 6.98
N SER A 76 16.48 0.78 7.37
CA SER A 76 16.10 1.01 8.77
C SER A 76 15.07 0.00 9.30
N GLY A 77 14.63 -0.97 8.49
CA GLY A 77 13.61 -1.94 8.87
C GLY A 77 12.17 -1.42 8.85
N LEU A 78 11.94 -0.21 8.30
CA LEU A 78 10.59 0.31 8.07
C LEU A 78 10.00 -0.35 6.82
N LEU A 79 8.78 -0.84 6.93
CA LEU A 79 7.99 -1.34 5.83
C LEU A 79 7.72 -0.21 4.83
N MET A 80 7.77 -0.55 3.54
CA MET A 80 7.56 0.39 2.44
C MET A 80 6.07 0.59 2.09
N ASN A 81 5.17 -0.21 2.67
CA ASN A 81 3.73 -0.11 2.55
C ASN A 81 3.07 -0.89 3.73
N ASN A 82 1.83 -0.57 4.10
CA ASN A 82 1.02 -1.23 5.12
C ASN A 82 0.49 -2.59 4.67
N VAL A 83 1.38 -3.54 4.42
CA VAL A 83 1.07 -4.87 3.85
C VAL A 83 0.47 -5.86 4.86
N PHE A 84 0.53 -5.56 6.17
CA PHE A 84 -0.03 -6.42 7.21
C PHE A 84 -1.29 -5.82 7.84
N ARG A 85 -2.24 -6.69 8.18
CA ARG A 85 -3.30 -6.42 9.15
C ARG A 85 -2.80 -6.87 10.52
N VAL A 86 -2.86 -5.98 11.52
CA VAL A 86 -2.35 -6.26 12.87
C VAL A 86 -3.46 -6.04 13.88
N LEU A 87 -4.17 -7.10 14.26
CA LEU A 87 -5.36 -7.03 15.10
C LEU A 87 -5.06 -7.43 16.54
N ALA A 88 -5.44 -6.61 17.51
CA ALA A 88 -5.45 -6.97 18.92
C ALA A 88 -6.53 -8.03 19.21
N ASP A 89 -6.45 -8.67 20.38
CA ASP A 89 -7.46 -9.64 20.83
C ASP A 89 -8.87 -9.04 20.97
N ASP A 90 -8.98 -7.72 21.14
CA ASP A 90 -10.26 -6.98 21.18
C ASP A 90 -10.82 -6.66 19.78
N GLY A 91 -10.12 -7.09 18.72
CA GLY A 91 -10.48 -6.83 17.33
C GLY A 91 -10.01 -5.47 16.80
N SER A 92 -9.44 -4.60 17.64
CA SER A 92 -8.92 -3.31 17.18
C SER A 92 -7.66 -3.48 16.34
N GLU A 93 -7.56 -2.72 15.26
CA GLU A 93 -6.36 -2.72 14.42
C GLU A 93 -5.30 -1.76 14.96
N ALA A 94 -4.05 -2.22 15.04
CA ALA A 94 -2.91 -1.41 15.44
C ALA A 94 -2.58 -0.38 14.33
N PRO A 95 -2.45 0.91 14.68
CA PRO A 95 -2.12 1.95 13.70
C PRO A 95 -0.75 1.73 13.05
N TYR A 96 -0.71 1.74 11.71
CA TYR A 96 0.53 1.71 10.94
C TYR A 96 1.23 3.08 10.98
N PHE A 97 2.56 3.07 11.13
CA PHE A 97 3.38 4.28 11.09
C PHE A 97 4.71 4.08 10.34
N GLY A 98 4.84 3.02 9.54
CA GLY A 98 5.97 2.85 8.63
C GLY A 98 5.97 3.92 7.52
N ILE A 99 6.41 3.57 6.32
CA ILE A 99 6.33 4.48 5.17
C ILE A 99 5.40 3.93 4.10
N TYR A 100 4.82 4.82 3.30
CA TYR A 100 4.19 4.49 2.03
C TYR A 100 5.10 4.98 0.92
N VAL A 101 5.47 4.09 0.01
CA VAL A 101 6.34 4.40 -1.13
C VAL A 101 5.50 4.26 -2.39
N ASN A 102 5.26 5.40 -3.04
CA ASN A 102 4.49 5.43 -4.27
C ASN A 102 5.34 4.98 -5.44
N MET A 103 4.93 3.84 -5.98
CA MET A 103 5.56 3.15 -7.10
C MET A 103 4.66 3.17 -8.34
N GLU A 104 3.71 4.11 -8.40
CA GLU A 104 2.79 4.23 -9.53
C GLU A 104 3.54 4.43 -10.84
N GLY A 105 3.05 3.78 -11.90
CA GLY A 105 3.65 3.84 -13.22
C GLY A 105 5.06 3.23 -13.30
N ALA A 106 5.64 2.78 -12.18
CA ALA A 106 6.85 1.98 -12.20
C ALA A 106 6.59 0.76 -13.11
N PRO A 107 7.59 0.33 -13.88
CA PRO A 107 7.42 -0.83 -14.74
C PRO A 107 6.90 -2.01 -13.92
N GLU A 108 5.70 -2.49 -14.24
CA GLU A 108 5.10 -3.66 -13.58
C GLU A 108 5.82 -4.97 -13.92
N ASP A 109 6.90 -4.86 -14.69
CA ASP A 109 7.85 -5.92 -14.93
C ASP A 109 9.04 -5.94 -13.98
N VAL A 110 8.97 -5.18 -12.89
CA VAL A 110 9.74 -5.50 -11.70
C VAL A 110 9.13 -6.75 -11.08
N TYR A 111 9.53 -7.88 -11.64
CA TYR A 111 9.33 -9.20 -11.08
C TYR A 111 10.59 -9.64 -10.37
N VAL A 112 10.42 -10.31 -9.24
CA VAL A 112 11.51 -11.04 -8.60
C VAL A 112 11.39 -12.50 -8.97
N LYS A 113 12.37 -12.98 -9.74
CA LYS A 113 12.51 -14.38 -10.08
C LYS A 113 12.74 -15.21 -8.81
N VAL A 114 11.99 -16.30 -8.66
CA VAL A 114 12.21 -17.31 -7.63
C VAL A 114 12.33 -18.67 -8.30
N GLY A 115 13.54 -19.23 -8.33
CA GLY A 115 13.79 -20.52 -8.95
C GLY A 115 13.15 -21.70 -8.22
N PRO A 116 13.14 -22.90 -8.80
CA PRO A 116 12.61 -24.10 -8.18
C PRO A 116 13.16 -24.33 -6.77
N LYS A 117 12.28 -24.51 -5.79
CA LYS A 117 12.60 -24.70 -4.36
C LYS A 117 13.36 -23.54 -3.70
N GLN A 118 13.63 -22.45 -4.42
CA GLN A 118 14.24 -21.26 -3.85
C GLN A 118 13.23 -20.53 -2.96
N LYS A 119 13.78 -19.74 -2.03
CA LYS A 119 13.02 -18.95 -1.07
C LYS A 119 13.39 -17.48 -1.20
N LYS A 120 12.40 -16.60 -1.14
CA LYS A 120 12.54 -15.17 -0.84
C LYS A 120 12.01 -14.97 0.58
N ALA A 121 12.78 -14.31 1.43
CA ALA A 121 12.35 -14.02 2.80
C ALA A 121 12.57 -12.55 3.14
N VAL A 122 11.72 -12.01 3.98
CA VAL A 122 11.92 -10.69 4.59
C VAL A 122 11.63 -10.78 6.09
N ASP A 123 12.53 -10.22 6.88
CA ASP A 123 12.38 -10.09 8.32
C ASP A 123 11.77 -8.72 8.63
N VAL A 124 10.74 -8.72 9.47
CA VAL A 124 9.98 -7.52 9.82
C VAL A 124 9.84 -7.46 11.33
N ASN A 125 10.22 -6.32 11.91
CA ASN A 125 9.83 -6.01 13.28
C ASN A 125 8.52 -5.22 13.26
N ILE A 126 7.43 -5.84 13.72
CA ILE A 126 6.10 -5.23 13.74
C ILE A 126 6.08 -3.98 14.63
N GLN A 127 6.82 -3.97 15.75
CA GLN A 127 6.86 -2.82 16.65
C GLN A 127 7.56 -1.60 16.05
N LEU A 128 8.41 -1.77 15.03
CA LEU A 128 9.01 -0.64 14.31
C LEU A 128 8.02 0.03 13.34
N ASN A 129 6.89 -0.61 13.05
CA ASN A 129 5.99 -0.22 11.96
C ASN A 129 4.53 -0.03 12.40
N TYR A 130 4.14 -0.57 13.56
CA TYR A 130 2.78 -0.53 14.08
C TYR A 130 2.77 -0.13 15.55
N ARG A 131 1.83 0.76 15.94
CA ARG A 131 1.68 1.23 17.32
C ARG A 131 1.02 0.13 18.16
N LEU A 132 1.83 -0.69 18.82
CA LEU A 132 1.37 -1.76 19.69
C LEU A 132 1.24 -1.28 21.14
N LYS A 133 0.15 -1.64 21.81
CA LYS A 133 -0.04 -1.43 23.25
C LYS A 133 0.75 -2.49 24.03
N PRO A 134 1.60 -2.10 25.00
CA PRO A 134 2.33 -3.06 25.82
C PRO A 134 1.39 -4.01 26.58
N GLY A 135 1.80 -5.27 26.71
CA GLY A 135 1.05 -6.32 27.40
C GLY A 135 -0.08 -6.95 26.58
N GLN A 136 -0.23 -6.61 25.30
CA GLN A 136 -1.27 -7.17 24.43
C GLN A 136 -0.71 -8.19 23.43
N HIS A 137 -1.56 -9.17 23.07
CA HIS A 137 -1.32 -10.03 21.92
C HIS A 137 -1.95 -9.44 20.67
N TYR A 138 -1.31 -9.72 19.54
CA TYR A 138 -1.80 -9.34 18.23
C TYR A 138 -1.76 -10.54 17.28
N THR A 139 -2.73 -10.61 16.38
CA THR A 139 -2.72 -11.48 15.20
C THR A 139 -2.24 -10.67 14.00
N VAL A 140 -1.21 -11.16 13.33
CA VAL A 140 -0.62 -10.53 12.14
C VAL A 140 -0.93 -11.40 10.92
N SER A 141 -1.54 -10.79 9.91
CA SER A 141 -1.87 -11.42 8.62
C SER A 141 -1.45 -10.50 7.47
N LEU A 142 -1.33 -11.04 6.25
CA LEU A 142 -1.24 -10.17 5.06
C LEU A 142 -2.60 -9.51 4.79
N ARG A 143 -2.61 -8.24 4.36
CA ARG A 143 -3.84 -7.56 3.89
C ARG A 143 -4.30 -8.09 2.53
N SER A 144 -3.35 -8.46 1.68
CA SER A 144 -3.60 -8.93 0.32
C SER A 144 -2.66 -10.10 0.00
N PRO A 145 -3.08 -11.06 -0.84
CA PRO A 145 -2.20 -12.12 -1.29
C PRO A 145 -1.03 -11.56 -2.09
N SER A 146 0.09 -12.27 -2.09
CA SER A 146 1.18 -11.98 -3.01
C SER A 146 0.81 -12.45 -4.42
N LEU A 147 1.08 -11.62 -5.41
CA LEU A 147 0.78 -11.87 -6.82
C LEU A 147 2.01 -12.42 -7.53
N TYR A 148 1.83 -13.42 -8.39
CA TYR A 148 2.94 -14.04 -9.13
C TYR A 148 2.52 -14.66 -10.45
N LEU A 149 3.48 -14.82 -11.37
CA LEU A 149 3.35 -15.65 -12.56
C LEU A 149 3.91 -17.05 -12.28
N ASN A 150 3.17 -18.10 -12.66
CA ASN A 150 3.60 -19.50 -12.50
C ASN A 150 4.68 -19.97 -13.49
N ARG A 151 5.15 -19.05 -14.34
CA ARG A 151 6.24 -19.22 -15.31
C ARG A 151 6.85 -17.84 -15.60
N PRO A 152 8.07 -17.75 -16.15
CA PRO A 152 8.70 -16.46 -16.47
C PRO A 152 7.87 -15.61 -17.45
N LYS A 153 7.88 -14.28 -17.30
CA LYS A 153 7.22 -13.32 -18.22
C LYS A 153 7.58 -13.57 -19.68
N LEU A 154 8.84 -13.93 -19.95
CA LEU A 154 9.33 -14.24 -21.31
C LEU A 154 8.59 -15.42 -21.98
N ALA A 155 7.94 -16.30 -21.21
CA ALA A 155 7.11 -17.38 -21.75
C ALA A 155 5.76 -16.88 -22.29
N PHE A 156 5.34 -15.68 -21.90
CA PHE A 156 4.12 -15.02 -22.39
C PHE A 156 4.45 -14.18 -23.63
N LYS A 157 4.64 -14.86 -24.77
CA LYS A 157 5.01 -14.23 -26.05
C LYS A 157 4.05 -13.10 -26.42
N ASN A 158 4.59 -11.90 -26.64
CA ASN A 158 3.85 -10.69 -27.05
C ASN A 158 2.64 -10.34 -26.16
N ALA A 159 2.64 -10.77 -24.89
CA ALA A 159 1.56 -10.44 -23.99
C ALA A 159 1.56 -8.94 -23.68
N SER A 160 0.39 -8.30 -23.84
CA SER A 160 0.16 -6.95 -23.32
C SER A 160 0.30 -6.94 -21.80
N ARG A 161 0.44 -5.74 -21.22
CA ARG A 161 0.44 -5.57 -19.75
C ARG A 161 -0.82 -6.17 -19.12
N ASP A 162 -1.98 -5.90 -19.70
CA ASP A 162 -3.26 -6.44 -19.20
C ASP A 162 -3.33 -7.96 -19.28
N SER A 163 -2.78 -8.56 -20.33
CA SER A 163 -2.70 -10.01 -20.46
C SER A 163 -1.80 -10.64 -19.40
N LEU A 164 -0.68 -10.00 -19.06
CA LEU A 164 0.20 -10.44 -17.97
C LEU A 164 -0.49 -10.34 -16.61
N ARG A 165 -1.18 -9.22 -16.34
CA ARG A 165 -1.95 -9.02 -15.10
C ARG A 165 -3.06 -10.06 -14.94
N ALA A 166 -3.82 -10.31 -16.00
CA ALA A 166 -4.85 -11.35 -16.01
C ALA A 166 -4.29 -12.77 -15.82
N SER A 167 -2.98 -12.95 -15.99
CA SER A 167 -2.28 -14.20 -15.75
C SER A 167 -1.67 -14.31 -14.34
N TRP A 168 -1.79 -13.28 -13.50
CA TRP A 168 -1.33 -13.34 -12.12
C TRP A 168 -2.15 -14.35 -11.32
N LEU A 169 -1.43 -15.10 -10.50
CA LEU A 169 -1.98 -15.98 -9.49
C LEU A 169 -1.75 -15.38 -8.12
N GLU A 170 -2.59 -15.77 -7.18
CA GLU A 170 -2.56 -15.31 -5.80
C GLU A 170 -1.95 -16.38 -4.89
N ALA A 171 -1.10 -15.95 -3.96
CA ALA A 171 -0.61 -16.76 -2.86
C ALA A 171 -0.91 -16.06 -1.53
N SER A 172 -1.90 -16.59 -0.81
CA SER A 172 -2.21 -16.15 0.56
C SER A 172 -1.20 -16.73 1.57
N SER A 173 -1.15 -16.15 2.76
CA SER A 173 -0.36 -16.66 3.89
C SER A 173 -1.23 -17.18 5.02
N ASN A 174 -0.60 -17.86 5.98
CA ASN A 174 -1.17 -18.03 7.31
C ASN A 174 -1.07 -16.74 8.13
N ASP A 175 -1.74 -16.75 9.28
CA ASP A 175 -1.60 -15.72 10.31
C ASP A 175 -0.60 -16.16 11.39
N VAL A 176 0.00 -15.20 12.09
CA VAL A 176 0.87 -15.46 13.24
C VAL A 176 0.46 -14.61 14.44
N ARG A 177 0.56 -15.18 15.64
CA ARG A 177 0.31 -14.44 16.88
C ARG A 177 1.63 -13.90 17.42
N ILE A 178 1.65 -12.62 17.80
CA ILE A 178 2.79 -11.97 18.43
C ILE A 178 2.40 -11.43 19.80
N PHE A 179 3.39 -11.15 20.65
CA PHE A 179 3.19 -10.51 21.93
C PHE A 179 3.99 -9.21 22.02
N ALA A 180 3.29 -8.11 22.30
CA ALA A 180 3.90 -6.82 22.55
C ALA A 180 4.33 -6.72 24.02
N GLY A 181 5.56 -7.14 24.32
CA GLY A 181 6.13 -7.02 25.67
C GLY A 181 6.30 -5.56 26.12
N LYS A 182 6.70 -5.36 27.38
CA LYS A 182 7.05 -4.02 27.85
C LYS A 182 8.20 -3.49 26.99
N GLN A 183 8.05 -2.26 26.52
CA GLN A 183 9.11 -1.57 25.81
C GLN A 183 10.30 -1.45 26.77
N LEU A 184 11.33 -2.26 26.57
CA LEU A 184 12.63 -1.97 27.18
C LEU A 184 13.02 -0.58 26.67
N ASP A 185 13.38 0.32 27.58
CA ASP A 185 13.96 1.64 27.31
C ASP A 185 15.32 1.51 26.59
N ALA A 186 15.34 0.79 25.48
CA ALA A 186 16.50 0.56 24.64
C ALA A 186 16.69 1.76 23.73
N GLY A 187 16.81 2.98 24.27
CA GLY A 187 17.30 4.18 23.57
C GLY A 187 16.61 4.58 22.26
N LEU A 188 15.57 3.86 21.82
CA LEU A 188 14.71 4.19 20.70
C LEU A 188 13.74 5.22 21.25
N THR A 189 14.19 6.47 21.21
CA THR A 189 13.38 7.65 21.47
C THR A 189 11.98 7.43 20.90
N SER A 190 10.96 7.50 21.76
CA SER A 190 9.55 7.58 21.37
C SER A 190 9.41 8.41 20.09
N PRO A 191 8.57 8.01 19.12
CA PRO A 191 8.28 8.81 17.93
C PRO A 191 7.90 10.26 18.28
N GLU A 192 7.32 10.51 19.45
CA GLU A 192 7.02 11.85 19.96
C GLU A 192 8.28 12.72 20.15
N LYS A 193 9.45 12.14 20.44
CA LYS A 193 10.73 12.86 20.48
C LYS A 193 11.34 13.03 19.08
N ARG A 194 10.99 12.20 18.10
CA ARG A 194 11.34 12.42 16.67
C ARG A 194 10.51 13.53 16.05
N LEU A 195 9.27 13.69 16.51
CA LEU A 195 8.36 14.78 16.12
C LEU A 195 8.97 16.19 16.34
N ARG A 196 9.97 16.32 17.22
CA ARG A 196 10.62 17.60 17.54
C ARG A 196 11.93 17.88 16.82
N LYS A 197 12.50 16.96 16.04
CA LYS A 197 13.86 17.14 15.49
C LYS A 197 13.97 17.28 13.97
N THR A 198 12.85 17.44 13.27
CA THR A 198 12.85 17.82 11.84
C THR A 198 11.92 19.00 11.61
N ILE A 199 12.13 20.09 12.34
CA ILE A 199 11.76 21.42 11.84
C ILE A 199 13.01 21.93 11.11
N GLU A 200 13.37 21.27 10.01
CA GLU A 200 14.44 21.71 9.11
C GLU A 200 13.84 21.87 7.72
N SER A 201 13.72 23.14 7.32
CA SER A 201 13.20 23.70 6.07
C SER A 201 11.97 23.02 5.44
N GLU A 202 10.94 23.81 5.14
CA GLU A 202 9.83 23.40 4.27
C GLU A 202 10.28 22.75 2.93
N PHE A 203 11.54 22.92 2.51
CA PHE A 203 12.12 22.33 1.31
C PHE A 203 13.55 21.78 1.50
N ALA A 204 13.71 20.73 2.30
CA ALA A 204 15.02 20.13 2.54
C ALA A 204 15.54 19.38 1.28
N SER A 205 16.84 19.48 1.01
CA SER A 205 17.51 18.81 -0.12
C SER A 205 16.98 19.18 -1.53
N CYS A 206 16.16 20.23 -1.63
CA CYS A 206 15.63 20.75 -2.88
C CYS A 206 16.54 21.82 -3.49
N SER A 207 16.69 21.79 -4.82
CA SER A 207 17.25 22.92 -5.56
C SER A 207 16.25 24.08 -5.62
N ALA A 208 16.72 25.31 -5.79
CA ALA A 208 15.85 26.49 -5.89
C ALA A 208 14.78 26.37 -7.00
N ALA A 209 15.10 25.70 -8.11
CA ALA A 209 14.14 25.44 -9.19
C ALA A 209 13.04 24.44 -8.77
N GLN A 210 13.41 23.39 -8.02
CA GLN A 210 12.43 22.44 -7.48
C GLN A 210 11.53 23.10 -6.45
N VAL A 211 12.09 23.93 -5.55
CA VAL A 211 11.31 24.72 -4.59
C VAL A 211 10.30 25.58 -5.32
N GLN A 212 10.78 26.40 -6.26
CA GLN A 212 9.91 27.28 -7.03
C GLN A 212 8.81 26.52 -7.78
N HIS A 213 9.14 25.36 -8.35
CA HIS A 213 8.18 24.55 -9.10
C HIS A 213 7.11 23.96 -8.19
N VAL A 214 7.49 23.38 -7.05
CA VAL A 214 6.55 22.76 -6.11
C VAL A 214 5.68 23.81 -5.43
N GLU A 215 6.27 24.90 -4.95
CA GLU A 215 5.54 25.99 -4.28
C GLU A 215 4.57 26.73 -5.20
N LYS A 216 4.93 26.96 -6.47
CA LYS A 216 4.11 27.79 -7.37
C LYS A 216 3.16 26.98 -8.25
N ASN A 217 3.44 25.70 -8.47
CA ASN A 217 2.63 24.86 -9.35
C ASN A 217 1.96 23.72 -8.60
N VAL A 218 2.73 22.81 -8.00
CA VAL A 218 2.19 21.55 -7.46
C VAL A 218 1.25 21.79 -6.28
N ILE A 219 1.72 22.49 -5.24
CA ILE A 219 0.92 22.72 -4.02
C ILE A 219 -0.34 23.53 -4.37
N PRO A 220 -0.26 24.72 -5.02
CA PRO A 220 -1.46 25.50 -5.32
C PRO A 220 -2.49 24.78 -6.19
N GLN A 221 -2.04 24.02 -7.21
CA GLN A 221 -2.95 23.25 -8.06
C GLN A 221 -3.63 22.13 -7.26
N SER A 222 -2.88 21.43 -6.41
CA SER A 222 -3.43 20.37 -5.56
C SER A 222 -4.43 20.94 -4.55
N THR A 223 -4.13 22.09 -3.94
CA THR A 223 -5.04 22.78 -3.01
C THR A 223 -6.33 23.22 -3.71
N ALA A 224 -6.23 23.77 -4.92
CA ALA A 224 -7.40 24.18 -5.70
C ALA A 224 -8.30 22.98 -6.06
N ILE A 225 -7.71 21.88 -6.55
CA ILE A 225 -8.45 20.66 -6.89
C ILE A 225 -9.10 20.04 -5.65
N ALA A 226 -8.39 19.98 -4.52
CA ALA A 226 -8.94 19.48 -3.27
C ALA A 226 -10.12 20.32 -2.80
N TYR A 227 -10.04 21.66 -2.93
CA TYR A 227 -11.13 22.57 -2.57
C TYR A 227 -12.35 22.45 -3.49
N GLU A 228 -12.13 22.40 -4.81
CA GLU A 228 -13.19 22.20 -5.79
C GLU A 228 -13.91 20.86 -5.56
N THR A 229 -13.13 19.81 -5.31
CA THR A 229 -13.68 18.48 -5.02
C THR A 229 -14.45 18.46 -3.70
N LEU A 230 -13.95 19.11 -2.64
CA LEU A 230 -14.69 19.27 -1.38
C LEU A 230 -16.01 20.02 -1.59
N THR A 231 -16.01 21.07 -2.43
CA THR A 231 -17.21 21.85 -2.73
C THR A 231 -18.23 21.03 -3.51
N GLU A 232 -17.81 20.32 -4.56
CA GLU A 232 -18.66 19.39 -5.31
C GLU A 232 -19.19 18.26 -4.42
N TYR A 233 -18.34 17.74 -3.54
CA TYR A 233 -18.71 16.72 -2.56
C TYR A 233 -19.81 17.22 -1.62
N GLY A 234 -19.65 18.43 -1.06
CA GLY A 234 -20.67 19.04 -0.20
C GLY A 234 -22.01 19.30 -0.90
N GLN A 235 -22.01 19.50 -2.22
CA GLN A 235 -23.24 19.63 -3.02
C GLN A 235 -24.01 18.31 -3.19
N GLN A 236 -23.38 17.16 -2.90
CA GLN A 236 -24.04 15.86 -2.92
C GLN A 236 -24.90 15.66 -1.66
N THR A 237 -24.59 16.35 -0.56
CA THR A 237 -25.48 16.40 0.61
C THR A 237 -26.67 17.32 0.33
N LYS A 238 -27.87 16.76 0.29
CA LYS A 238 -29.12 17.49 0.14
C LYS A 238 -29.74 17.71 1.50
N VAL A 239 -30.31 18.91 1.67
CA VAL A 239 -30.98 19.29 2.91
C VAL A 239 -32.37 19.80 2.55
N GLN A 240 -33.39 19.19 3.14
CA GLN A 240 -34.76 19.68 3.07
C GLN A 240 -35.24 20.03 4.46
N THR A 241 -35.85 21.21 4.59
CA THR A 241 -36.44 21.66 5.85
C THR A 241 -37.95 21.56 5.76
N PHE A 242 -38.58 21.06 6.83
CA PHE A 242 -40.02 20.92 6.95
C PHE A 242 -40.47 21.75 8.15
N ASP A 243 -41.51 22.55 7.97
CA ASP A 243 -41.96 23.48 9.01
C ASP A 243 -42.97 22.85 9.98
N VAL A 244 -43.68 21.78 9.58
CA VAL A 244 -44.77 21.18 10.36
C VAL A 244 -44.84 19.65 10.19
N PRO A 245 -44.44 18.84 11.20
CA PRO A 245 -43.65 19.24 12.37
C PRO A 245 -42.27 19.79 11.94
N PRO A 246 -41.60 20.63 12.74
CA PRO A 246 -40.28 21.14 12.39
C PRO A 246 -39.26 20.00 12.41
N TYR A 247 -38.72 19.63 11.25
CA TYR A 247 -37.59 18.72 11.14
C TYR A 247 -36.72 19.06 9.91
N VAL A 248 -35.46 18.64 9.97
CA VAL A 248 -34.51 18.72 8.86
C VAL A 248 -34.26 17.31 8.38
N ASP A 249 -34.44 17.10 7.10
CA ASP A 249 -34.10 15.88 6.41
C ASP A 249 -32.81 16.09 5.61
N MET A 250 -31.87 15.16 5.72
CA MET A 250 -30.58 15.23 5.06
C MET A 250 -30.26 13.89 4.44
N TRP A 251 -29.89 13.89 3.17
CA TRP A 251 -29.49 12.66 2.47
C TRP A 251 -28.34 12.95 1.52
N PHE A 252 -27.56 11.92 1.20
CA PHE A 252 -26.46 12.01 0.25
C PHE A 252 -26.90 11.50 -1.12
N GLU A 253 -26.68 12.30 -2.17
CA GLU A 253 -26.97 11.95 -3.56
C GLU A 253 -25.65 11.76 -4.33
N PRO A 254 -25.14 10.51 -4.45
CA PRO A 254 -23.82 10.25 -5.02
C PRO A 254 -23.77 10.53 -6.52
N THR A 255 -22.70 11.16 -6.99
CA THR A 255 -22.47 11.35 -8.44
C THR A 255 -21.92 10.09 -9.13
N ALA A 256 -21.93 10.09 -10.47
CA ALA A 256 -21.23 9.07 -11.26
C ALA A 256 -19.72 9.04 -10.96
N ARG A 257 -19.10 10.21 -10.72
CA ARG A 257 -17.71 10.34 -10.30
C ARG A 257 -17.48 9.66 -8.94
N PHE A 258 -18.34 9.89 -7.96
CA PHE A 258 -18.25 9.25 -6.65
C PHE A 258 -18.36 7.73 -6.74
N THR A 259 -19.42 7.25 -7.40
CA THR A 259 -19.70 5.81 -7.52
C THR A 259 -18.63 5.06 -8.30
N THR A 260 -17.96 5.71 -9.26
CA THR A 260 -16.84 5.11 -10.01
C THR A 260 -15.66 4.74 -9.13
N TRP A 261 -15.36 5.54 -8.11
CA TRP A 261 -14.12 5.41 -7.32
C TRP A 261 -14.33 4.83 -5.93
N PHE A 262 -15.52 5.01 -5.36
CA PHE A 262 -15.82 4.56 -4.01
C PHE A 262 -16.94 3.50 -3.97
N GLY A 263 -17.61 3.26 -5.09
CA GLY A 263 -18.73 2.32 -5.17
C GLY A 263 -20.06 2.96 -4.80
N VAL A 264 -21.10 2.13 -4.81
CA VAL A 264 -22.49 2.56 -4.53
C VAL A 264 -22.59 3.00 -3.07
N HIS A 265 -23.11 4.21 -2.86
CA HIS A 265 -23.56 4.65 -1.54
C HIS A 265 -24.71 3.75 -1.12
N GLY A 266 -24.69 3.22 0.10
CA GLY A 266 -25.81 2.39 0.59
C GLY A 266 -27.06 3.22 0.83
N ASP A 267 -27.97 2.72 1.66
CA ASP A 267 -29.15 3.47 2.05
C ASP A 267 -28.72 4.85 2.62
N PRO A 268 -29.19 5.98 2.05
CA PRO A 268 -28.86 7.31 2.55
C PRO A 268 -29.21 7.54 4.02
N ASP A 269 -30.15 6.75 4.56
CA ASP A 269 -30.58 6.83 5.96
C ASP A 269 -29.75 5.94 6.90
N ASP A 270 -28.90 5.06 6.36
CA ASP A 270 -28.02 4.19 7.14
C ASP A 270 -26.69 4.88 7.45
N TYR A 271 -26.28 4.87 8.72
CA TYR A 271 -24.92 5.26 9.08
C TYR A 271 -23.92 4.22 8.56
N LEU A 272 -23.14 4.60 7.55
CA LEU A 272 -22.08 3.79 6.98
C LEU A 272 -20.72 4.33 7.42
N PRO A 273 -19.94 3.60 8.23
CA PRO A 273 -18.61 4.03 8.67
C PRO A 273 -17.65 4.37 7.51
N ASP A 274 -17.81 3.71 6.36
CA ASP A 274 -17.04 3.95 5.15
C ASP A 274 -17.35 5.32 4.52
N ASP A 275 -18.56 5.83 4.71
CA ASP A 275 -19.00 7.13 4.18
C ASP A 275 -18.44 8.25 5.04
N GLN A 276 -18.48 8.08 6.37
CA GLN A 276 -17.78 8.98 7.29
C GLN A 276 -16.28 9.05 6.99
N PHE A 277 -15.65 7.93 6.59
CA PHE A 277 -14.25 7.93 6.21
C PHE A 277 -14.01 8.78 4.95
N ASN A 278 -14.84 8.64 3.92
CA ASN A 278 -14.78 9.49 2.72
C ASN A 278 -14.99 10.96 3.06
N ASP A 279 -16.04 11.30 3.82
CA ASP A 279 -16.34 12.67 4.26
C ASP A 279 -15.10 13.32 4.89
N ASN A 280 -14.55 12.62 5.87
CA ASN A 280 -13.41 13.11 6.64
C ASN A 280 -12.15 13.18 5.77
N MET A 281 -11.93 12.24 4.85
CA MET A 281 -10.75 12.24 3.99
C MET A 281 -10.78 13.34 2.92
N VAL A 282 -11.95 13.60 2.32
CA VAL A 282 -12.13 14.70 1.35
C VAL A 282 -11.89 16.04 2.04
N PHE A 283 -12.46 16.24 3.23
CA PHE A 283 -12.20 17.43 4.04
C PHE A 283 -10.74 17.52 4.48
N ALA A 284 -10.17 16.43 5.02
CA ALA A 284 -8.81 16.41 5.53
C ALA A 284 -7.78 16.72 4.45
N THR A 285 -7.97 16.24 3.22
CA THR A 285 -7.03 16.51 2.12
C THR A 285 -6.92 18.01 1.83
N TRP A 286 -8.07 18.70 1.71
CA TRP A 286 -8.07 20.15 1.55
C TRP A 286 -7.50 20.84 2.78
N TYR A 287 -7.94 20.45 3.98
CA TYR A 287 -7.46 21.00 5.23
C TYR A 287 -5.94 20.94 5.31
N ARG A 288 -5.32 19.77 5.12
CA ARG A 288 -3.86 19.53 5.18
C ARG A 288 -3.05 20.44 4.25
N LEU A 289 -3.62 20.80 3.10
CA LEU A 289 -2.98 21.63 2.06
C LEU A 289 -3.13 23.13 2.27
N THR A 290 -3.90 23.58 3.27
CA THR A 290 -4.13 25.00 3.54
C THR A 290 -3.35 25.49 4.74
N SER A 291 -3.03 26.78 4.76
CA SER A 291 -2.69 27.47 5.99
C SER A 291 -3.97 28.04 6.61
N ASP A 292 -4.30 27.60 7.82
CA ASP A 292 -5.40 28.17 8.60
C ASP A 292 -4.82 28.78 9.89
N SER A 293 -4.89 30.10 10.01
CA SER A 293 -4.42 30.80 11.21
C SER A 293 -5.33 30.62 12.42
N ALA A 294 -6.60 30.26 12.22
CA ALA A 294 -7.55 29.96 13.29
C ALA A 294 -7.37 28.53 13.83
N ASN A 295 -6.95 27.60 12.96
CA ASN A 295 -6.65 26.21 13.30
C ASN A 295 -5.19 25.88 12.92
N PRO A 296 -4.21 26.33 13.72
CA PRO A 296 -2.80 26.15 13.39
C PRO A 296 -2.43 24.67 13.39
N LYS A 297 -1.85 24.24 12.28
CA LYS A 297 -1.35 22.88 12.06
C LYS A 297 0.06 22.92 11.45
N PRO A 298 0.82 21.81 11.51
CA PRO A 298 2.08 21.73 10.77
C PRO A 298 1.85 22.04 9.28
N PRO A 299 2.68 22.86 8.63
CA PRO A 299 2.61 23.03 7.19
C PRO A 299 3.08 21.74 6.49
N VAL A 300 2.74 21.61 5.21
CA VAL A 300 3.33 20.58 4.37
C VAL A 300 4.81 20.90 4.18
N SER A 301 5.68 19.95 4.52
CA SER A 301 7.12 20.05 4.32
C SER A 301 7.56 19.09 3.22
N ILE A 302 8.43 19.53 2.34
CA ILE A 302 8.90 18.80 1.17
C ILE A 302 10.38 18.46 1.33
N THR A 303 10.74 17.25 0.91
CA THR A 303 12.13 16.93 0.58
C THR A 303 12.22 16.51 -0.89
N CYS A 304 13.31 16.82 -1.58
CA CYS A 304 13.47 16.51 -3.01
C CYS A 304 14.53 15.43 -3.30
N GLN A 305 14.81 14.59 -2.31
CA GLN A 305 15.73 13.46 -2.47
C GLN A 305 15.16 12.22 -1.77
N CYS A 306 14.75 11.24 -2.58
CA CYS A 306 14.62 9.88 -2.10
C CYS A 306 16.02 9.30 -2.08
N ASP A 307 16.76 9.42 -0.97
CA ASP A 307 18.10 8.83 -0.90
C ASP A 307 17.99 7.30 -1.07
N PRO A 308 18.37 6.74 -2.24
CA PRO A 308 18.22 5.31 -2.52
C PRO A 308 19.21 4.49 -1.70
N VAL A 309 20.29 5.13 -1.23
CA VAL A 309 21.37 4.49 -0.48
C VAL A 309 21.04 4.50 1.01
N GLU A 310 20.54 5.57 1.61
CA GLU A 310 20.17 5.52 3.03
C GLU A 310 18.86 4.76 3.28
N ASN A 311 17.92 4.81 2.33
CA ASN A 311 16.56 4.28 2.54
C ASN A 311 16.19 3.06 1.68
N ASN A 312 17.05 2.52 0.81
CA ASN A 312 16.71 1.38 -0.07
C ASN A 312 15.35 1.57 -0.79
N VAL A 313 14.98 2.83 -1.06
CA VAL A 313 13.76 3.19 -1.80
C VAL A 313 14.07 3.01 -3.28
N SER A 314 13.14 2.42 -4.02
CA SER A 314 13.34 2.12 -5.43
C SER A 314 13.62 3.40 -6.23
N PRO A 315 14.53 3.37 -7.23
CA PRO A 315 14.73 4.51 -8.13
C PRO A 315 13.46 4.82 -8.96
N ASN A 316 12.53 3.88 -9.04
CA ASN A 316 11.25 4.09 -9.70
C ASN A 316 10.16 4.69 -8.79
N ALA A 317 10.48 5.00 -7.53
CA ALA A 317 9.53 5.67 -6.65
C ALA A 317 9.28 7.11 -7.14
N LEU A 318 8.04 7.57 -7.01
CA LEU A 318 7.66 8.97 -7.26
C LEU A 318 7.78 9.78 -5.98
N ALA A 319 7.25 9.27 -4.88
CA ALA A 319 7.31 9.91 -3.59
C ALA A 319 7.22 8.86 -2.47
N TRP A 320 7.47 9.30 -1.25
CA TRP A 320 7.09 8.54 -0.07
C TRP A 320 6.76 9.44 1.12
N VAL A 321 5.89 8.95 2.00
CA VAL A 321 5.49 9.61 3.25
C VAL A 321 5.60 8.65 4.42
N SER A 322 5.70 9.20 5.63
CA SER A 322 5.44 8.44 6.86
C SER A 322 4.16 8.99 7.50
N PRO A 323 3.10 8.17 7.69
CA PRO A 323 1.84 8.63 8.26
C PRO A 323 1.97 9.26 9.65
N GLY A 324 3.02 8.86 10.40
CA GLY A 324 3.32 9.38 11.72
C GLY A 324 4.11 10.70 11.75
N MET A 325 4.52 11.24 10.59
CA MET A 325 5.24 12.52 10.47
C MET A 325 4.44 13.53 9.63
N LEU A 326 3.54 14.26 10.30
CA LEU A 326 2.67 15.26 9.69
C LEU A 326 3.46 16.52 9.29
N TYR A 327 3.37 17.08 8.08
CA TYR A 327 2.90 16.49 6.82
C TYR A 327 4.07 16.45 5.84
N GLN A 328 5.06 15.59 6.12
CA GLN A 328 6.29 15.53 5.33
C GLN A 328 6.15 14.63 4.09
N VAL A 329 6.28 15.22 2.90
CA VAL A 329 6.28 14.51 1.61
C VAL A 329 7.68 14.49 1.01
N ASN A 330 8.19 13.31 0.71
CA ASN A 330 9.52 13.13 0.15
C ASN A 330 9.42 12.82 -1.34
N LEU A 331 9.70 13.80 -2.19
CA LEU A 331 9.62 13.71 -3.64
C LEU A 331 10.90 13.11 -4.20
N CYS A 332 10.74 12.06 -5.01
CA CYS A 332 11.84 11.36 -5.67
C CYS A 332 12.17 11.99 -7.04
N PRO A 333 13.35 11.72 -7.62
CA PRO A 333 13.72 12.24 -8.95
C PRO A 333 12.66 11.99 -10.03
N ARG A 334 12.07 10.79 -10.07
CA ARG A 334 11.04 10.42 -11.06
C ARG A 334 9.76 11.27 -10.98
N PHE A 335 9.45 11.84 -9.81
CA PHE A 335 8.33 12.79 -9.69
C PHE A 335 8.55 14.01 -10.59
N PHE A 336 9.76 14.55 -10.60
CA PHE A 336 10.09 15.73 -11.40
C PHE A 336 10.15 15.43 -12.91
N GLU A 337 10.31 14.15 -13.29
CA GLU A 337 10.25 13.68 -14.67
C GLU A 337 8.80 13.45 -15.16
N SER A 338 7.85 13.31 -14.23
CA SER A 338 6.44 13.08 -14.54
C SER A 338 5.78 14.39 -15.02
N PRO A 339 4.78 14.32 -15.91
CA PRO A 339 4.02 15.51 -16.32
C PRO A 339 3.24 16.09 -15.13
N PRO A 340 2.86 17.38 -15.17
CA PRO A 340 2.03 17.99 -14.12
C PRO A 340 0.70 17.25 -13.90
N PHE A 341 0.05 16.90 -15.02
CA PHE A 341 -1.19 16.12 -15.10
C PHE A 341 -0.99 14.94 -16.04
N PRO A 342 -1.69 13.81 -15.83
CA PRO A 342 -1.59 12.69 -16.74
C PRO A 342 -2.35 12.99 -18.03
N THR A 343 -1.90 12.37 -19.11
CA THR A 343 -2.46 12.42 -20.46
C THR A 343 -3.16 11.11 -20.83
N VAL A 344 -2.92 10.05 -20.06
CA VAL A 344 -3.56 8.74 -20.16
C VAL A 344 -3.80 8.16 -18.76
N TYR A 345 -4.73 7.21 -18.66
CA TYR A 345 -5.24 6.70 -17.38
C TYR A 345 -4.18 6.16 -16.39
N ASP A 346 -3.18 5.43 -16.87
CA ASP A 346 -2.13 4.81 -16.02
C ASP A 346 -0.80 5.61 -16.03
N GLU A 347 -0.84 6.91 -16.37
CA GLU A 347 0.32 7.79 -16.31
C GLU A 347 0.48 8.42 -14.91
N SER A 348 1.71 8.36 -14.38
CA SER A 348 2.10 9.08 -13.17
C SER A 348 2.07 10.59 -13.44
N SER A 349 1.60 11.39 -12.49
CA SER A 349 1.61 12.85 -12.61
C SER A 349 2.01 13.51 -11.31
N GLN A 350 2.56 14.71 -11.37
CA GLN A 350 3.02 15.43 -10.19
C GLN A 350 1.85 15.77 -9.25
N VAL A 351 0.79 16.38 -9.78
CA VAL A 351 -0.39 16.75 -8.99
C VAL A 351 -1.11 15.50 -8.46
N GLY A 352 -1.24 14.46 -9.28
CA GLY A 352 -1.87 13.21 -8.87
C GLY A 352 -1.09 12.49 -7.77
N THR A 353 0.23 12.39 -7.91
CA THR A 353 1.11 11.82 -6.89
C THR A 353 0.99 12.62 -5.59
N PHE A 354 1.02 13.95 -5.68
CA PHE A 354 0.98 14.78 -4.48
C PHE A 354 -0.35 14.63 -3.72
N LEU A 355 -1.48 14.66 -4.42
CA LEU A 355 -2.79 14.40 -3.82
C LEU A 355 -2.89 13.00 -3.20
N HIS A 356 -2.33 11.99 -3.87
CA HIS A 356 -2.22 10.64 -3.32
C HIS A 356 -1.47 10.63 -1.98
N GLU A 357 -0.25 11.18 -1.93
CA GLU A 357 0.58 11.17 -0.72
C GLU A 357 -0.09 11.87 0.47
N ILE A 358 -0.83 12.95 0.22
CA ILE A 358 -1.51 13.71 1.28
C ILE A 358 -2.60 12.88 1.97
N THR A 359 -3.20 11.91 1.29
CA THR A 359 -4.25 11.07 1.85
C THR A 359 -3.72 10.04 2.87
N HIS A 360 -2.43 9.73 2.83
CA HIS A 360 -1.81 8.74 3.73
C HIS A 360 -1.56 9.25 5.15
N PHE A 361 -1.62 10.56 5.40
CA PHE A 361 -1.39 11.09 6.73
C PHE A 361 -2.54 10.73 7.68
N SER A 362 -2.19 10.30 8.90
CA SER A 362 -3.16 10.08 9.98
C SER A 362 -3.09 11.24 10.96
N ASP A 363 -4.17 12.01 11.05
CA ASP A 363 -4.31 13.11 12.01
C ASP A 363 -5.59 12.97 12.84
N GLU A 364 -5.95 14.02 13.57
CA GLU A 364 -7.14 14.04 14.44
C GLU A 364 -8.47 13.97 13.68
N ILE A 365 -8.46 14.14 12.36
CA ILE A 365 -9.66 14.14 11.52
C ILE A 365 -9.95 12.73 11.01
N VAL A 366 -8.92 12.06 10.47
CA VAL A 366 -9.07 10.75 9.82
C VAL A 366 -7.77 9.96 9.81
N ASP A 367 -7.91 8.65 9.91
CA ASP A 367 -6.80 7.73 9.64
C ASP A 367 -6.39 7.81 8.16
N GLY A 368 -5.09 7.76 7.90
CA GLY A 368 -4.55 7.78 6.55
C GLY A 368 -4.99 6.58 5.70
N THR A 369 -5.08 6.82 4.40
CA THR A 369 -5.30 5.77 3.39
C THR A 369 -4.15 4.76 3.35
N ILE A 370 -4.41 3.63 2.72
CA ILE A 370 -3.45 2.58 2.37
C ILE A 370 -3.23 2.54 0.86
N ASP A 371 -2.16 1.86 0.47
CA ASP A 371 -1.89 1.49 -0.92
C ASP A 371 -2.28 0.04 -1.17
N ALA A 372 -3.51 -0.17 -1.66
CA ALA A 372 -4.01 -1.50 -1.96
C ALA A 372 -3.40 -2.00 -3.28
N PRO A 373 -2.69 -3.15 -3.32
CA PRO A 373 -2.04 -3.63 -4.55
C PRO A 373 -3.00 -3.86 -5.73
N SER A 374 -4.25 -4.23 -5.46
CA SER A 374 -5.30 -4.37 -6.47
C SER A 374 -5.75 -3.04 -7.08
N GLY A 375 -5.39 -1.91 -6.46
CA GLY A 375 -5.73 -0.55 -6.87
C GLY A 375 -4.57 0.23 -7.51
N TYR A 376 -3.48 -0.40 -7.92
CA TYR A 376 -2.35 0.35 -8.50
C TYR A 376 -2.60 0.87 -9.93
N THR A 377 -3.64 0.38 -10.60
CA THR A 377 -4.00 0.79 -11.97
C THR A 377 -5.36 1.47 -11.97
N TYR A 378 -5.67 2.21 -13.02
CA TYR A 378 -6.98 2.82 -13.23
C TYR A 378 -8.09 1.76 -13.19
N ALA A 379 -7.94 0.68 -13.97
CA ALA A 379 -8.91 -0.41 -14.01
C ALA A 379 -9.03 -1.14 -12.67
N GLY A 380 -7.92 -1.38 -11.99
CA GLY A 380 -7.88 -2.01 -10.67
C GLY A 380 -8.56 -1.15 -9.60
N THR A 381 -8.30 0.16 -9.61
CA THR A 381 -8.94 1.10 -8.69
C THR A 381 -10.44 1.21 -8.95
N LYS A 382 -10.85 1.23 -10.22
CA LYS A 382 -12.27 1.20 -10.57
C LYS A 382 -12.94 -0.11 -10.14
N ALA A 383 -12.25 -1.24 -10.27
CA ALA A 383 -12.75 -2.52 -9.79
C ALA A 383 -12.84 -2.59 -8.26
N LEU A 384 -11.95 -1.91 -7.53
CA LEU A 384 -12.00 -1.81 -6.08
C LEU A 384 -13.30 -1.20 -5.57
N ALA A 385 -13.98 -0.35 -6.35
CA ALA A 385 -15.30 0.20 -6.00
C ALA A 385 -16.36 -0.88 -5.71
N GLY A 386 -16.19 -2.11 -6.22
CA GLY A 386 -17.02 -3.27 -5.85
C GLY A 386 -16.81 -3.76 -4.40
N ASN A 387 -15.73 -3.34 -3.75
CA ASN A 387 -15.43 -3.54 -2.34
C ASN A 387 -15.22 -2.15 -1.68
N ARG A 388 -16.33 -1.49 -1.35
CA ARG A 388 -16.35 -0.13 -0.79
C ARG A 388 -15.39 0.06 0.39
N ALA A 389 -15.42 -0.84 1.37
CA ALA A 389 -14.57 -0.76 2.56
C ALA A 389 -13.07 -0.68 2.24
N LEU A 390 -12.65 -1.29 1.13
CA LEU A 390 -11.28 -1.18 0.63
C LEU A 390 -11.08 0.06 -0.25
N ALA A 391 -12.05 0.38 -1.11
CA ALA A 391 -11.99 1.52 -2.02
C ALA A 391 -11.85 2.86 -1.28
N VAL A 392 -12.64 3.09 -0.23
CA VAL A 392 -12.60 4.33 0.57
C VAL A 392 -11.32 4.47 1.37
N ARG A 393 -10.57 3.37 1.58
CA ARG A 393 -9.28 3.38 2.28
C ARG A 393 -8.09 3.42 1.32
N ASN A 394 -8.30 3.37 0.01
CA ASN A 394 -7.23 3.28 -0.98
C ASN A 394 -6.83 4.67 -1.51
N ALA A 395 -5.56 5.05 -1.38
CA ALA A 395 -5.05 6.36 -1.81
C ALA A 395 -5.29 6.65 -3.30
N GLN A 396 -5.13 5.62 -4.15
CA GLN A 396 -5.37 5.74 -5.59
C GLN A 396 -6.84 6.06 -5.93
N SER A 397 -7.80 5.63 -5.12
CA SER A 397 -9.22 5.98 -5.32
C SER A 397 -9.42 7.48 -5.18
N TYR A 398 -8.80 8.10 -4.17
CA TYR A 398 -8.83 9.56 -4.01
C TYR A 398 -8.05 10.28 -5.09
N LYS A 399 -6.88 9.78 -5.51
CA LYS A 399 -6.14 10.36 -6.63
C LYS A 399 -7.03 10.49 -7.87
N PHE A 400 -7.65 9.39 -8.31
CA PHE A 400 -8.49 9.41 -9.51
C PHE A 400 -9.79 10.17 -9.27
N TYR A 401 -10.35 10.11 -8.07
CA TYR A 401 -11.48 10.95 -7.69
C TYR A 401 -11.12 12.42 -7.88
N TYR A 402 -10.06 12.94 -7.26
CA TYR A 402 -9.62 14.34 -7.35
C TYR A 402 -9.28 14.79 -8.77
N LEU A 403 -8.50 14.00 -9.50
CA LEU A 403 -8.07 14.37 -10.84
C LEU A 403 -9.25 14.48 -11.83
N ASN A 404 -10.29 13.65 -11.63
CA ASN A 404 -11.53 13.66 -12.43
C ASN A 404 -11.29 13.72 -13.95
N LEU A 405 -10.31 12.96 -14.43
CA LEU A 405 -9.91 13.00 -15.83
C LEU A 405 -10.81 12.10 -16.66
N ASP A 406 -11.34 12.68 -17.71
CA ASP A 406 -12.08 12.00 -18.75
C ASP A 406 -11.20 11.96 -20.01
N PHE A 407 -10.51 10.84 -20.23
CA PHE A 407 -9.76 10.61 -21.46
C PHE A 407 -10.69 9.88 -22.44
N ASN A 408 -11.23 10.64 -23.39
CA ASN A 408 -12.08 10.15 -24.48
C ASN A 408 -11.34 9.21 -25.44
#